data_AF-A0AAU4CAJ5-F1
#
_entry.id   AF-A0AAU4CAJ5-F1
#
_cell.length_a   1.000
_cell.length_b   1.000
_cell.length_c   1.000
_cell.angle_alpha   90.00
_cell.angle_beta   90.00
_cell.angle_gamma   90.00
#
_symmetry.space_group_name_H-M   'P 1'
#
loop_
_entity.id
_entity.type
_entity.pdbx_description
1 polymer ?
#
loop_
_entity_poly.entity_id
_entity_poly.type
_entity_poly.pdbx_seq_one_letter_code
_entity_poly.pdbx_strand_id
1 'polypeptide(L)'
;MSAKRFRSVGVDPATGKEAFVLTQPGGVLEELADAHALKASAVLVTVVGAVLEAGRSSDAELAAFVPSLHAALEECVGIMAADRER
;
A
#
# COMPACT_ATOMS: atom_id res chain seq x y z
N MET A 1 0.85 -25.06 13.53
CA MET A 1 0.29 -23.76 13.93
C MET A 1 1.31 -23.05 14.82
N SER A 2 1.94 -21.98 14.32
CA SER A 2 2.90 -21.21 15.12
C SER A 2 2.12 -20.40 16.17
N ALA A 3 2.37 -20.64 17.46
CA ALA A 3 1.71 -19.92 18.54
C ALA A 3 2.01 -18.41 18.41
N LYS A 4 0.96 -17.58 18.40
CA LYS A 4 1.06 -16.11 18.45
C LYS A 4 1.84 -15.73 19.72
N ARG A 5 3.14 -15.44 19.57
CA ARG A 5 4.03 -15.07 20.67
C ARG A 5 4.04 -13.56 20.81
N PHE A 6 3.28 -13.07 21.77
CA PHE A 6 3.45 -11.72 22.31
C PHE A 6 4.86 -11.57 22.89
N ARG A 7 5.58 -10.50 22.52
CA ARG A 7 6.89 -10.16 23.09
C ARG A 7 6.71 -9.03 24.09
N SER A 8 7.35 -9.13 25.26
CA SER A 8 7.40 -8.02 26.22
C SER A 8 8.24 -6.88 25.67
N VAL A 9 7.78 -5.64 25.87
CA VAL A 9 8.43 -4.40 25.42
C VAL A 9 8.89 -3.55 26.59
N GLY A 10 8.38 -3.82 27.80
CA GLY A 10 8.75 -3.09 29.02
C GLY A 10 7.65 -3.12 30.05
N VAL A 11 7.97 -2.63 31.25
CA VAL A 11 7.02 -2.53 32.37
C VAL A 11 6.74 -1.06 32.63
N ASP A 12 5.46 -0.69 32.70
CA ASP A 12 5.04 0.65 33.09
C ASP A 12 5.40 0.89 34.57
N PRO A 13 6.27 1.86 34.88
CA PRO A 13 6.70 2.12 36.24
C PRO A 13 5.58 2.69 37.14
N ALA A 14 4.52 3.27 36.57
CA ALA A 14 3.41 3.82 37.34
C ALA A 14 2.40 2.77 37.79
N THR A 15 2.22 1.71 36.99
CA THR A 15 1.20 0.67 37.25
C THR A 15 1.78 -0.72 37.49
N GLY A 16 3.07 -0.93 37.25
CA GLY A 16 3.74 -2.22 37.34
C GLY A 16 3.31 -3.22 36.27
N LYS A 17 2.55 -2.77 35.25
CA LYS A 17 2.02 -3.65 34.20
C LYS A 17 3.03 -3.82 33.08
N GLU A 18 3.18 -5.04 32.60
CA GLU A 18 4.04 -5.36 31.46
C GLU A 18 3.30 -5.12 30.13
N ALA A 19 3.92 -4.36 29.24
CA ALA A 19 3.43 -4.08 27.90
C ALA A 19 3.94 -5.14 26.92
N PHE A 20 3.03 -5.70 26.13
CA PHE A 20 3.35 -6.72 25.14
C PHE A 20 2.99 -6.24 23.73
N VAL A 21 3.83 -6.58 22.75
CA VAL A 21 3.58 -6.34 21.32
C VAL A 21 3.45 -7.66 20.57
N LEU A 22 2.58 -7.68 19.56
CA LEU A 22 2.48 -8.77 18.59
C LEU A 22 3.14 -8.32 17.29
N THR A 23 4.41 -8.69 17.08
CA THR A 23 5.11 -8.44 15.81
C THR A 23 4.93 -9.64 14.88
N GLN A 24 3.85 -9.67 14.12
CA GLN A 24 3.67 -10.62 13.01
C GLN A 24 3.37 -9.84 11.72
N PRO A 25 3.89 -10.32 10.56
CA PRO A 25 3.39 -9.88 9.26
C PRO A 25 1.89 -10.14 9.13
N GLY A 26 1.18 -9.28 8.40
CA GLY A 26 -0.27 -9.28 8.22
C GLY A 26 -1.05 -8.59 9.34
N GLY A 27 -0.48 -7.57 9.99
CA GLY A 27 -1.15 -6.79 11.03
C GLY A 27 -2.01 -5.64 10.49
N VAL A 28 -2.82 -5.00 11.35
CA VAL A 28 -3.71 -3.88 10.98
C VAL A 28 -2.99 -2.74 10.23
N LEU A 29 -1.74 -2.45 10.57
CA LEU A 29 -0.96 -1.42 9.87
C LEU A 29 -0.60 -1.85 8.44
N GLU A 30 -0.30 -3.13 8.23
CA GLU A 30 -0.04 -3.71 6.92
C GLU A 30 -1.33 -3.77 6.10
N GLU A 31 -2.47 -4.10 6.71
CA GLU A 31 -3.79 -4.01 6.07
C GLU A 31 -4.16 -2.58 5.67
N LEU A 32 -3.79 -1.58 6.47
CA LEU A 32 -4.01 -0.16 6.13
C LEU A 32 -3.09 0.31 4.99
N ALA A 33 -1.85 -0.17 4.93
CA ALA A 33 -0.96 0.08 3.81
C ALA A 33 -1.50 -0.56 2.52
N ASP A 34 -1.96 -1.81 2.59
CA ASP A 34 -2.62 -2.52 1.49
C ASP A 34 -3.90 -1.80 1.03
N ALA A 35 -4.70 -1.25 1.96
CA ALA A 35 -5.89 -0.48 1.62
C ALA A 35 -5.57 0.80 0.83
N HIS A 36 -4.43 1.44 1.10
CA HIS A 36 -4.00 2.62 0.35
C HIS A 36 -3.55 2.26 -1.07
N ALA A 37 -2.79 1.17 -1.22
CA ALA A 37 -2.42 0.62 -2.52
C ALA A 37 -3.66 0.23 -3.34
N LEU A 38 -4.61 -0.48 -2.73
CA LEU A 38 -5.90 -0.83 -3.34
C LEU A 38 -6.68 0.41 -3.82
N LYS A 39 -6.69 1.48 -3.02
CA LYS A 39 -7.38 2.72 -3.38
C LYS A 39 -6.71 3.44 -4.56
N ALA A 40 -5.39 3.50 -4.58
CA ALA A 40 -4.63 4.07 -5.71
C ALA A 40 -4.86 3.26 -7.00
N SER A 41 -4.80 1.92 -6.91
CA SER A 41 -5.11 1.04 -8.03
C SER A 41 -6.54 1.21 -8.54
N ALA A 42 -7.54 1.37 -7.66
CA ALA A 42 -8.93 1.60 -8.05
C ALA A 42 -9.12 2.90 -8.84
N VAL A 43 -8.42 3.98 -8.44
CA VAL A 43 -8.44 5.25 -9.18
C VAL A 43 -7.81 5.10 -10.56
N LEU A 44 -6.67 4.43 -10.65
CA LEU A 44 -5.98 4.17 -11.92
C LEU A 44 -6.83 3.33 -12.87
N VAL A 45 -7.46 2.25 -12.38
CA VAL A 45 -8.40 1.44 -13.15
C VAL A 45 -9.58 2.28 -13.66
N THR A 46 -10.08 3.21 -12.85
CA THR A 46 -11.18 4.11 -13.24
C THR A 46 -10.74 5.07 -14.36
N VAL A 47 -9.55 5.66 -14.26
CA VAL A 47 -9.02 6.59 -15.28
C VAL A 47 -8.76 5.86 -16.59
N VAL A 48 -8.05 4.73 -16.54
CA VAL A 48 -7.75 3.92 -17.73
C VAL A 48 -9.04 3.37 -18.35
N GLY A 49 -9.97 2.89 -17.52
CA GLY A 49 -11.29 2.44 -17.95
C GLY A 49 -12.07 3.55 -18.65
N ALA A 50 -12.07 4.78 -18.12
CA ALA A 50 -12.73 5.92 -18.77
C ALA A 50 -12.11 6.28 -20.13
N VAL A 51 -10.79 6.15 -20.27
CA VAL A 51 -10.08 6.38 -21.54
C VAL A 51 -10.41 5.28 -22.57
N LEU A 52 -10.48 4.03 -22.15
CA LEU A 52 -10.76 2.88 -23.03
C LEU A 52 -12.24 2.74 -23.40
N GLU A 53 -13.16 2.83 -22.43
CA GLU A 53 -14.62 2.72 -22.63
C GLU A 53 -15.18 3.87 -23.46
N ALA A 54 -14.53 5.04 -23.44
CA ALA A 54 -14.93 6.13 -24.31
C ALA A 54 -14.70 5.80 -25.80
N GLY A 55 -13.81 4.84 -26.14
CA GLY A 55 -13.52 4.42 -27.52
C GLY A 55 -13.12 5.57 -28.47
N ARG A 56 -12.83 6.74 -27.91
CA ARG A 56 -12.66 8.03 -28.60
C ARG A 56 -11.22 8.50 -28.64
N SER A 57 -10.33 7.83 -27.91
CA SER A 57 -8.91 8.12 -27.94
C SER A 57 -8.24 7.31 -29.05
N SER A 58 -7.51 8.00 -29.90
CA SER A 58 -6.63 7.37 -30.88
C SER A 58 -5.45 6.67 -30.21
N ASP A 59 -4.83 5.72 -30.90
CA ASP A 59 -3.61 5.05 -30.43
C ASP A 59 -2.49 6.04 -30.07
N ALA A 60 -2.43 7.19 -30.76
CA ALA A 60 -1.46 8.25 -30.49
C ALA A 60 -1.73 8.97 -29.16
N GLU A 61 -3.01 9.22 -28.82
CA GLU A 61 -3.41 9.86 -27.57
C GLU A 61 -3.21 8.91 -26.38
N LEU A 62 -3.50 7.61 -26.57
CA LEU A 62 -3.18 6.57 -25.60
C LEU A 62 -1.67 6.47 -25.38
N ALA A 63 -0.88 6.43 -26.45
CA ALA A 63 0.57 6.37 -26.37
C ALA A 63 1.18 7.60 -25.65
N ALA A 64 0.57 8.78 -25.78
CA ALA A 64 0.99 9.98 -25.06
C ALA A 64 0.71 9.91 -23.55
N PHE A 65 -0.32 9.16 -23.13
CA PHE A 65 -0.67 8.96 -21.72
C PHE A 65 0.24 7.94 -21.01
N VAL A 66 0.73 6.94 -21.74
CA VAL A 66 1.53 5.83 -21.19
C VAL A 66 2.75 6.27 -20.37
N PRO A 67 3.59 7.25 -20.81
CA PRO A 67 4.75 7.69 -20.02
C PRO A 67 4.37 8.29 -18.66
N SER A 68 3.34 9.15 -18.62
CA SER A 68 2.87 9.76 -17.38
C SER A 68 2.23 8.73 -16.44
N LEU A 69 1.51 7.75 -16.99
CA LEU A 69 0.97 6.63 -16.23
C LEU A 69 2.09 5.77 -15.64
N HIS A 70 3.12 5.45 -16.44
CA HIS A 70 4.28 4.68 -15.99
C HIS A 70 5.03 5.39 -14.85
N ALA A 71 5.29 6.70 -14.99
CA ALA A 71 5.96 7.49 -13.97
C ALA A 71 5.19 7.52 -12.64
N ALA A 72 3.87 7.68 -12.68
CA ALA A 72 3.02 7.64 -11.49
C ALA A 72 3.03 6.26 -10.80
N LEU A 73 3.07 5.19 -11.60
CA LEU A 73 3.20 3.82 -11.08
C LEU A 73 4.57 3.56 -10.46
N GLU A 74 5.67 4.02 -11.08
CA GLU A 74 7.01 3.93 -10.50
C GLU A 74 7.12 4.67 -9.17
N GLU A 75 6.54 5.87 -9.05
CA GLU A 75 6.51 6.62 -7.80
C GLU A 75 5.76 5.84 -6.70
N CYS A 76 4.61 5.25 -7.04
CA CYS A 76 3.85 4.41 -6.10
C CYS A 76 4.67 3.18 -5.66
N VAL A 77 5.35 2.50 -6.58
CA VAL A 77 6.22 1.36 -6.27
C VAL A 77 7.39 1.80 -5.38
N GLY A 78 7.98 2.97 -5.65
CA GLY A 78 9.05 3.55 -4.84
C GLY A 78 8.61 3.82 -3.39
N ILE A 79 7.41 4.38 -3.19
CA ILE A 79 6.83 4.61 -1.86
C ILE A 79 6.61 3.27 -1.12
N MET A 80 6.06 2.26 -1.81
CA MET A 80 5.84 0.92 -1.23
C MET A 80 7.16 0.20 -0.92
N ALA A 81 8.20 0.39 -1.72
CA ALA A 81 9.51 -0.20 -1.49
C ALA A 81 10.26 0.47 -0.32
N ALA A 82 10.17 1.79 -0.21
CA ALA A 82 10.79 2.55 0.89
C ALA A 82 10.19 2.22 2.27
N ASP A 83 8.92 1.81 2.31
CA ASP A 83 8.26 1.35 3.54
C ASP A 83 8.75 -0.04 4.01
N ARG A 84 9.34 -0.85 3.10
CA ARG A 84 9.90 -2.17 3.42
C ARG A 84 11.32 -2.14 4.01
N GLU A 85 12.06 -1.05 3.85
CA GLU A 85 13.46 -0.93 4.28
C GLU A 85 13.65 -0.22 5.63
N ARG A 86 12.55 0.11 6.33
CA ARG A 86 12.54 0.73 7.67
C ARG A 86 12.16 -0.27 8.76
#